data_AF-A0AA38NXE3-F1
#
_entry.id   AF-A0AA38NXE3-F1
#
_cell.length_a   1.000
_cell.length_b   1.000
_cell.length_c   1.000
_cell.angle_alpha   90.00
_cell.angle_beta   90.00
_cell.angle_gamma   90.00
#
_symmetry.space_group_name_H-M   'P 1'
#
loop_
_entity.id
_entity.type
_entity.pdbx_description
1 polymer ?
#
loop_
_entity_poly.entity_id
_entity_poly.type
_entity_poly.pdbx_seq_one_letter_code
_entity_poly.pdbx_strand_id
1 'polypeptide(L)'
;RPHVRACDRLHAWATPYSTSTRALQSSIYPHKVIEMGEKAMISGLALTSRSTYGAGLLRWVQFCDEFKIPEHLRMPASDQLVIGFIGFWMGRVSGGTIKTWLSGIRGWHDFHEAAWPFDSRRIRFARQGAYTAGSHHRRARRNPISIQHMLALYSGLDHSIPYHCAIWAVA
;
A
#
# COMPACT_ATOMS: atom_id res chain seq x y z
N ARG A 1 17.80 7.39 -0.37
CA ARG A 1 16.63 8.03 0.32
C ARG A 1 16.84 7.98 1.83
N PRO A 2 16.31 8.94 2.62
CA PRO A 2 16.53 8.95 4.07
C PRO A 2 15.97 7.68 4.72
N HIS A 3 16.72 7.15 5.68
CA HIS A 3 16.35 5.93 6.39
C HIS A 3 15.32 6.26 7.48
N VAL A 4 14.04 6.05 7.15
CA VAL A 4 12.90 6.33 8.03
C VAL A 4 11.96 5.11 8.14
N ARG A 5 11.10 5.12 9.17
CA ARG A 5 10.08 4.08 9.37
C ARG A 5 9.14 4.03 8.17
N ALA A 6 8.56 2.86 7.91
CA ALA A 6 7.67 2.67 6.76
C ALA A 6 6.51 3.68 6.75
N CYS A 7 5.90 3.96 7.91
CA CYS A 7 4.80 4.92 8.04
C CYS A 7 5.17 6.37 7.68
N ASP A 8 6.45 6.71 7.67
CA ASP A 8 6.93 8.08 7.47
C ASP A 8 7.45 8.31 6.05
N ARG A 9 7.67 7.24 5.27
CA ARG A 9 8.20 7.32 3.89
C ARG A 9 7.33 8.15 2.98
N LEU A 10 6.00 8.11 3.14
CA LEU A 10 5.06 8.85 2.29
C LEU A 10 5.34 10.36 2.30
N HIS A 11 5.77 10.89 3.46
CA HIS A 11 6.07 12.31 3.64
C HIS A 11 7.58 12.61 3.50
N ALA A 12 8.44 11.74 4.02
CA ALA A 12 9.88 11.98 4.08
C ALA A 12 10.61 11.73 2.75
N TRP A 13 10.02 10.96 1.84
CA TRP A 13 10.67 10.63 0.57
C TRP A 13 10.20 11.56 -0.53
N ALA A 14 11.12 12.43 -0.97
CA ALA A 14 10.92 13.38 -2.05
C ALA A 14 11.54 12.90 -3.38
N THR A 15 11.03 13.42 -4.49
CA THR A 15 11.63 13.46 -5.83
C THR A 15 11.98 14.92 -6.17
N PRO A 16 12.72 15.15 -7.27
CA PRO A 16 12.86 16.52 -7.80
C PRO A 16 11.51 17.20 -8.03
N TYR A 17 10.51 16.47 -8.52
CA TYR A 17 9.16 16.98 -8.72
C TYR A 17 8.53 17.49 -7.42
N SER A 18 8.44 16.63 -6.39
CA SER A 18 7.84 17.03 -5.12
C SER A 18 8.59 18.18 -4.44
N THR A 19 9.91 18.25 -4.63
CA THR A 19 10.73 19.34 -4.07
C THR A 19 10.38 20.66 -4.73
N SER A 20 10.28 20.67 -6.06
CA SER A 20 9.85 21.85 -6.83
C SER A 20 8.42 22.26 -6.49
N THR A 21 7.49 21.31 -6.38
CA THR A 21 6.10 21.58 -5.99
C THR A 21 6.01 22.20 -4.60
N ARG A 22 6.74 21.64 -3.61
CA ARG A 22 6.78 22.21 -2.26
C ARG A 22 7.39 23.62 -2.24
N ALA A 23 8.42 23.88 -3.04
CA ALA A 23 9.02 25.21 -3.17
C ALA A 23 8.02 26.21 -3.76
N LEU A 24 7.26 25.83 -4.78
CA LEU A 24 6.20 26.64 -5.36
C LEU A 24 5.06 26.91 -4.37
N GLN A 25 4.63 25.90 -3.60
CA GLN A 25 3.62 26.10 -2.56
C GLN A 25 4.12 27.07 -1.48
N SER A 26 5.38 26.97 -1.09
CA SER A 26 5.99 27.84 -0.06
C SER A 26 6.14 29.29 -0.52
N SER A 27 6.15 29.56 -1.84
CA SER A 27 6.13 30.94 -2.35
C SER A 27 4.72 31.55 -2.40
N ILE A 28 3.68 30.71 -2.40
CA ILE A 28 2.27 31.14 -2.49
C ILE A 28 1.62 31.20 -1.11
N TYR A 29 1.90 30.24 -0.24
CA TYR A 29 1.24 30.07 1.05
C TYR A 29 2.20 30.17 2.22
N PRO A 30 1.76 30.70 3.38
CA PRO A 30 2.54 30.64 4.61
C PRO A 30 2.86 29.18 5.01
N HIS A 31 4.07 28.93 5.50
CA HIS A 31 4.52 27.60 5.91
C HIS A 31 3.54 26.87 6.83
N LYS A 32 2.91 27.60 7.76
CA LYS A 32 1.91 27.04 8.69
C LYS A 32 0.69 26.45 7.99
N VAL A 33 0.25 27.04 6.86
CA VAL A 33 -0.88 26.52 6.07
C VAL A 33 -0.51 25.19 5.43
N ILE A 34 0.69 25.11 4.84
CA ILE A 34 1.21 23.89 4.22
C ILE A 34 1.33 22.77 5.26
N GLU A 35 1.93 23.06 6.42
CA GLU A 35 2.09 22.08 7.51
C GLU A 35 0.75 21.56 8.03
N MET A 36 -0.24 22.44 8.23
CA MET A 36 -1.58 22.03 8.65
C MET A 36 -2.25 21.14 7.59
N GLY A 37 -2.09 21.46 6.30
CA GLY A 37 -2.59 20.66 5.20
C GLY A 37 -1.95 19.27 5.14
N GLU A 38 -0.61 19.20 5.21
CA GLU A 38 0.12 17.92 5.24
C GLU A 38 -0.30 17.07 6.44
N LYS A 39 -0.43 17.68 7.63
CA LYS A 39 -0.89 16.99 8.84
C LYS A 39 -2.31 16.45 8.68
N ALA A 40 -3.22 17.23 8.11
CA ALA A 40 -4.59 16.80 7.84
C ALA A 40 -4.61 15.60 6.87
N MET A 41 -3.86 15.66 5.77
CA MET A 41 -3.76 14.56 4.80
C MET A 41 -3.21 13.28 5.44
N ILE A 42 -2.13 13.40 6.25
CA ILE A 42 -1.53 12.24 6.94
C ILE A 42 -2.50 11.64 7.95
N SER A 43 -3.27 12.47 8.66
CA SER A 43 -4.24 12.01 9.66
C SER A 43 -5.40 11.21 9.05
N GLY A 44 -5.67 11.39 7.76
CA GLY A 44 -6.66 10.61 7.01
C GLY A 44 -6.27 9.14 6.82
N LEU A 45 -5.02 8.75 7.10
CA LEU A 45 -4.54 7.37 6.97
C LEU A 45 -4.22 6.75 8.33
N ALA A 46 -4.82 5.59 8.61
CA ALA A 46 -4.43 4.76 9.74
C ALA A 46 -2.93 4.40 9.68
N LEU A 47 -2.30 4.24 10.84
CA LEU A 47 -0.85 3.97 10.94
C LEU A 47 -0.43 2.69 10.19
N THR A 48 -1.29 1.67 10.19
CA THR A 48 -1.11 0.43 9.44
C THR A 48 -1.12 0.71 7.94
N SER A 49 -2.11 1.46 7.44
CA SER A 49 -2.19 1.90 6.04
C SER A 49 -0.96 2.69 5.61
N ARG A 50 -0.49 3.63 6.44
CA ARG A 50 0.75 4.39 6.18
C ARG A 50 1.96 3.47 6.02
N SER A 51 2.10 2.49 6.90
CA SER A 51 3.20 1.51 6.85
C SER A 51 3.14 0.64 5.59
N THR A 52 1.93 0.18 5.24
CA THR A 52 1.68 -0.58 4.02
C THR A 52 1.99 0.23 2.76
N TYR A 53 1.62 1.51 2.73
CA TYR A 53 1.94 2.41 1.62
C TYR A 53 3.44 2.64 1.50
N GLY A 54 4.12 2.90 2.62
CA GLY A 54 5.57 3.02 2.66
C GLY A 54 6.33 1.75 2.28
N ALA A 55 5.73 0.56 2.46
CA ALA A 55 6.29 -0.68 1.93
C ALA A 55 6.21 -0.72 0.39
N GLY A 56 5.09 -0.27 -0.19
CA GLY A 56 4.94 -0.12 -1.64
C GLY A 56 5.97 0.85 -2.23
N LEU A 57 6.17 2.00 -1.57
CA LEU A 57 7.19 2.97 -1.99
C LEU A 57 8.61 2.42 -1.96
N LEU A 58 8.96 1.64 -0.95
CA LEU A 58 10.27 0.99 -0.91
C LEU A 58 10.46 0.07 -2.12
N ARG A 59 9.46 -0.75 -2.46
CA ARG A 59 9.55 -1.64 -3.62
C ARG A 59 9.61 -0.88 -4.94
N TRP A 60 8.89 0.24 -5.05
CA TRP A 60 8.96 1.14 -6.20
C TRP A 60 10.36 1.69 -6.40
N VAL A 61 10.94 2.26 -5.34
CA VAL A 61 12.28 2.86 -5.41
C VAL A 61 13.34 1.80 -5.70
N GLN A 62 13.26 0.62 -5.09
CA GLN A 62 14.16 -0.51 -5.40
C GLN A 62 14.08 -0.91 -6.87
N PHE A 63 12.86 -1.01 -7.43
CA PHE A 63 12.68 -1.27 -8.85
C PHE A 63 13.29 -0.16 -9.72
N CYS A 64 13.02 1.11 -9.39
CA CYS A 64 13.58 2.22 -10.16
C CYS A 64 15.12 2.28 -10.08
N ASP A 65 15.71 1.97 -8.92
CA ASP A 65 17.16 1.93 -8.74
C ASP A 65 17.79 0.78 -9.53
N GLU A 66 17.19 -0.42 -9.48
CA GLU A 66 17.63 -1.60 -10.23
C GLU A 66 17.73 -1.31 -11.74
N PHE A 67 16.70 -0.69 -12.31
CA PHE A 67 16.64 -0.34 -13.73
C PHE A 67 17.22 1.05 -14.05
N LYS A 68 17.90 1.69 -13.08
CA LYS A 68 18.54 3.01 -13.23
C LYS A 68 17.60 4.08 -13.81
N ILE A 69 16.33 4.04 -13.42
CA ILE A 69 15.33 5.01 -13.87
C ILE A 69 15.67 6.38 -13.27
N PRO A 70 15.84 7.43 -14.10
CA PRO A 70 16.12 8.78 -13.62
C PRO A 70 15.06 9.28 -12.62
N GLU A 71 15.49 9.95 -11.55
CA GLU A 71 14.58 10.41 -10.47
C GLU A 71 13.42 11.29 -10.96
N HIS A 72 13.63 12.12 -11.99
CA HIS A 72 12.59 12.97 -12.56
C HIS A 72 11.49 12.20 -13.32
N LEU A 73 11.74 10.94 -13.71
CA LEU A 73 10.73 10.07 -14.34
C LEU A 73 9.97 9.21 -13.34
N ARG A 74 10.39 9.19 -12.07
CA ARG A 74 9.76 8.38 -11.00
C ARG A 74 8.48 9.01 -10.46
N MET A 75 8.31 10.32 -10.68
CA MET A 75 7.13 11.11 -10.31
C MET A 75 7.12 12.40 -11.15
N PRO A 76 6.03 12.71 -11.89
CA PRO A 76 4.87 11.86 -12.15
C PRO A 76 5.25 10.59 -12.93
N ALA A 77 4.80 9.42 -12.47
CA ALA A 77 5.13 8.16 -13.11
C ALA A 77 4.28 7.94 -14.38
N SER A 78 4.91 7.49 -15.47
CA SER A 78 4.20 7.13 -16.70
C SER A 78 3.51 5.77 -16.60
N ASP A 79 2.50 5.54 -17.43
CA ASP A 79 1.86 4.23 -17.64
C ASP A 79 2.89 3.11 -17.78
N GLN A 80 3.88 3.33 -18.65
CA GLN A 80 4.89 2.34 -19.00
C GLN A 80 5.74 1.95 -17.78
N LEU A 81 6.11 2.92 -16.96
CA LEU A 81 6.93 2.67 -15.77
C LEU A 81 6.13 1.89 -14.72
N VAL A 82 4.85 2.23 -14.53
CA VAL A 82 3.96 1.51 -13.62
C VAL A 82 3.72 0.07 -14.10
N ILE A 83 3.52 -0.14 -15.40
CA ILE A 83 3.38 -1.48 -15.99
C ILE A 83 4.68 -2.28 -15.84
N GLY A 84 5.84 -1.66 -16.05
CA GLY A 84 7.15 -2.27 -15.83
C GLY A 84 7.33 -2.74 -14.40
N PHE A 85 6.94 -1.91 -13.41
CA PHE A 85 6.96 -2.28 -12.00
C PHE A 85 6.07 -3.49 -11.71
N ILE A 86 4.85 -3.52 -12.27
CA ILE A 86 3.94 -4.67 -12.12
C ILE A 86 4.57 -5.93 -12.72
N GLY A 87 5.13 -5.81 -13.93
CA GLY A 87 5.79 -6.93 -14.63
C GLY A 87 6.99 -7.47 -13.86
N PHE A 88 7.80 -6.60 -13.25
CA PHE A 88 8.97 -7.01 -12.47
C PHE A 88 8.61 -7.86 -11.25
N TRP A 89 7.50 -7.55 -10.59
CA TRP A 89 7.03 -8.29 -9.41
C TRP A 89 6.01 -9.39 -9.73
N MET A 90 5.58 -9.48 -10.99
CA MET A 90 4.61 -10.47 -11.46
C MET A 90 5.08 -11.89 -11.14
N GLY A 91 4.22 -12.69 -10.52
CA GLY A 91 4.51 -14.07 -10.14
C GLY A 91 5.48 -14.24 -8.95
N ARG A 92 6.25 -13.22 -8.58
CA ARG A 92 7.13 -13.24 -7.40
C ARG A 92 6.37 -13.04 -6.10
N VAL A 93 5.23 -12.37 -6.18
CA VAL A 93 4.33 -12.09 -5.05
C VAL A 93 2.87 -12.25 -5.49
N SER A 94 1.95 -12.28 -4.52
CA SER A 94 0.52 -12.29 -4.83
C SER A 94 0.09 -11.01 -5.57
N GLY A 95 -0.90 -11.12 -6.46
CA GLY A 95 -1.49 -9.93 -7.09
C GLY A 95 -2.12 -8.95 -6.09
N GLY A 96 -2.57 -9.44 -4.93
CA GLY A 96 -3.06 -8.60 -3.83
C GLY A 96 -1.96 -7.73 -3.23
N THR A 97 -0.74 -8.26 -3.13
CA THR A 97 0.45 -7.53 -2.69
C THR A 97 0.79 -6.40 -3.65
N ILE A 98 0.85 -6.67 -4.96
CA ILE A 98 1.11 -5.64 -5.98
C ILE A 98 0.02 -4.56 -5.96
N LYS A 99 -1.25 -4.95 -5.89
CA LYS A 99 -2.38 -4.01 -5.76
C LYS A 99 -2.16 -3.05 -4.58
N THR A 100 -1.75 -3.59 -3.45
CA THR A 100 -1.52 -2.83 -2.23
C THR A 100 -0.34 -1.88 -2.38
N TRP A 101 0.76 -2.31 -3.01
CA TRP A 101 1.89 -1.45 -3.31
C TRP A 101 1.51 -0.31 -4.27
N LEU A 102 0.74 -0.59 -5.32
CA LEU A 102 0.25 0.43 -6.25
C LEU A 102 -0.63 1.47 -5.54
N SER A 103 -1.47 1.07 -4.59
CA SER A 103 -2.23 2.02 -3.76
C SER A 103 -1.30 2.97 -2.97
N GLY A 104 -0.18 2.46 -2.45
CA GLY A 104 0.81 3.28 -1.78
C GLY A 104 1.54 4.25 -2.71
N ILE A 105 1.93 3.77 -3.89
CA ILE A 105 2.59 4.61 -4.91
C ILE A 105 1.64 5.70 -5.41
N ARG A 106 0.36 5.35 -5.63
CA ARG A 106 -0.68 6.33 -5.98
C ARG A 106 -0.87 7.35 -4.87
N GLY A 107 -1.05 6.92 -3.62
CA GLY A 107 -1.22 7.83 -2.50
C GLY A 107 -0.03 8.78 -2.32
N TRP A 108 1.17 8.35 -2.69
CA TRP A 108 2.35 9.21 -2.71
C TRP A 108 2.34 10.26 -3.83
N HIS A 109 1.77 9.94 -4.98
CA HIS A 109 1.52 10.91 -6.06
C HIS A 109 0.45 11.92 -5.63
N ASP A 110 -0.67 11.43 -5.10
CA ASP A 110 -1.75 12.28 -4.59
C ASP A 110 -1.25 13.24 -3.51
N PHE A 111 -0.39 12.77 -2.59
CA PHE A 111 0.20 13.59 -1.52
C PHE A 111 1.14 14.71 -2.03
N HIS A 112 1.81 14.49 -3.17
CA HIS A 112 2.75 15.46 -3.75
C HIS A 112 2.19 16.21 -4.96
N GLU A 113 0.86 16.17 -5.15
CA GLU A 113 0.15 16.81 -6.26
C GLU A 113 0.65 16.36 -7.64
N ALA A 114 1.22 15.16 -7.72
CA ALA A 114 1.73 14.60 -8.96
C ALA A 114 0.62 13.86 -9.70
N ALA A 115 0.54 14.06 -11.02
CA ALA A 115 -0.38 13.31 -11.85
C ALA A 115 -0.13 11.79 -11.72
N TRP A 116 -1.18 11.04 -11.44
CA TRP A 116 -1.15 9.58 -11.51
C TRP A 116 -1.85 9.14 -12.80
N PRO A 117 -1.33 8.12 -13.53
CA PRO A 117 -1.99 7.56 -14.70
C PRO A 117 -3.31 6.87 -14.34
N PHE A 118 -4.36 7.68 -14.22
CA PHE A 118 -5.68 7.24 -13.81
C PHE A 118 -6.34 6.42 -14.92
N ASP A 119 -7.01 5.33 -14.52
CA ASP A 119 -7.81 4.46 -15.40
C ASP A 119 -7.13 3.96 -16.69
N SER A 120 -5.79 3.89 -16.72
CA SER A 120 -5.09 3.26 -17.83
C SER A 120 -5.52 1.81 -18.00
N ARG A 121 -6.20 1.53 -19.13
CA ARG A 121 -6.59 0.17 -19.52
C ARG A 121 -5.39 -0.78 -19.55
N ARG A 122 -4.22 -0.26 -19.92
CA ARG A 122 -2.95 -1.02 -19.96
C ARG A 122 -2.51 -1.45 -18.55
N ILE A 123 -2.60 -0.55 -17.57
CA ILE A 123 -2.34 -0.90 -16.16
C ILE A 123 -3.34 -1.95 -15.67
N ARG A 124 -4.63 -1.85 -16.04
CA ARG A 124 -5.63 -2.86 -15.66
C ARG A 124 -5.29 -4.24 -16.22
N PHE A 125 -4.87 -4.34 -17.48
CA PHE A 125 -4.42 -5.60 -18.06
C PHE A 125 -3.19 -6.16 -17.35
N ALA A 126 -2.18 -5.31 -17.09
CA ALA A 126 -0.99 -5.73 -16.36
C ALA A 126 -1.32 -6.25 -14.95
N ARG A 127 -2.22 -5.57 -14.23
CA ARG A 127 -2.69 -6.02 -12.91
C ARG A 127 -3.42 -7.36 -12.99
N GLN A 128 -4.24 -7.58 -14.01
CA GLN A 128 -4.91 -8.86 -14.21
C GLN A 128 -3.90 -9.97 -14.49
N GLY A 129 -2.90 -9.72 -15.34
CA GLY A 129 -1.80 -10.65 -15.59
C GLY A 129 -1.05 -11.01 -14.30
N ALA A 130 -0.73 -10.01 -13.48
CA ALA A 130 -0.09 -10.24 -12.18
C ALA A 130 -0.97 -11.02 -11.19
N TYR A 131 -2.28 -10.80 -11.22
CA TYR A 131 -3.22 -11.55 -10.37
C TYR A 131 -3.31 -13.03 -10.74
N THR A 132 -3.28 -13.34 -12.04
CA THR A 132 -3.24 -14.70 -12.57
C THR A 132 -1.90 -15.37 -12.26
N ALA A 133 -0.78 -14.70 -12.57
CA ALA A 133 0.56 -15.25 -12.34
C ALA A 133 0.84 -15.49 -10.84
N GLY A 134 0.39 -14.60 -9.97
CA GLY A 134 0.55 -14.72 -8.52
C GLY A 134 -0.50 -15.59 -7.82
N SER A 135 -1.29 -16.39 -8.55
CA SER A 135 -2.35 -17.23 -7.98
C SER A 135 -1.81 -18.30 -7.02
N HIS A 136 -0.63 -18.84 -7.26
CA HIS A 136 0.03 -19.84 -6.41
C HIS A 136 0.47 -19.28 -5.05
N HIS A 137 0.60 -17.96 -4.90
CA HIS A 137 0.86 -17.31 -3.60
C HIS A 137 -0.40 -17.19 -2.73
N ARG A 138 -1.57 -17.61 -3.23
CA ARG A 138 -2.80 -17.55 -2.44
C ARG A 138 -2.85 -18.72 -1.47
N ARG A 139 -3.23 -18.40 -0.23
CA ARG A 139 -3.54 -19.43 0.76
C ARG A 139 -4.69 -20.28 0.24
N ALA A 140 -4.56 -21.60 0.39
CA ALA A 140 -5.67 -22.51 0.16
C ALA A 140 -6.90 -22.07 0.97
N ARG A 141 -8.10 -22.36 0.45
CA ARG A 141 -9.34 -22.10 1.19
C ARG A 141 -9.24 -22.82 2.54
N ARG A 142 -9.60 -22.11 3.62
CA ARG A 142 -9.68 -22.75 4.94
C ARG A 142 -10.72 -23.86 4.89
N ASN A 143 -10.43 -24.98 5.55
CA ASN A 143 -11.41 -26.04 5.70
C ASN A 143 -12.67 -25.51 6.40
N PRO A 144 -13.85 -26.07 6.09
CA PRO A 144 -15.07 -25.71 6.81
C PRO A 144 -14.91 -25.97 8.31
N ILE A 145 -15.63 -25.19 9.12
CA ILE A 145 -15.75 -25.46 10.55
C ILE A 145 -16.55 -26.77 10.70
N SER A 146 -15.97 -27.76 11.35
CA SER A 146 -16.59 -29.06 11.58
C SER A 146 -17.21 -29.11 12.98
N ILE A 147 -18.12 -30.06 13.20
CA ILE A 147 -18.67 -30.35 14.53
C ILE A 147 -17.54 -30.65 15.53
N GLN A 148 -16.46 -31.31 15.11
CA GLN A 148 -15.30 -31.57 15.98
C GLN A 148 -14.62 -30.28 16.45
N HIS A 149 -14.53 -29.26 15.59
CA HIS A 149 -14.02 -27.94 16.00
C HIS A 149 -14.95 -27.28 17.02
N MET A 150 -16.27 -27.40 16.82
CA MET A 150 -17.26 -26.86 17.77
C MET A 150 -17.20 -27.58 19.12
N LEU A 151 -17.09 -28.91 19.13
CA LEU A 151 -16.93 -29.70 20.34
C LEU A 151 -15.62 -29.38 21.07
N ALA A 152 -14.52 -29.19 20.33
CA ALA A 152 -13.25 -28.77 20.90
C ALA A 152 -13.35 -27.37 21.53
N LEU A 153 -14.00 -26.42 20.85
CA LEU A 153 -14.27 -25.09 21.38
C LEU A 153 -15.10 -25.16 22.66
N TYR A 154 -16.22 -25.89 22.64
CA TYR A 154 -17.07 -26.10 23.81
C TYR A 154 -16.26 -26.68 24.98
N SER A 155 -15.51 -27.76 24.76
CA SER A 155 -14.73 -28.41 25.81
C SER A 155 -13.63 -27.53 26.43
N GLY A 156 -13.12 -26.55 25.67
CA GLY A 156 -12.08 -25.62 26.13
C GLY A 156 -12.62 -24.38 26.83
N LEU A 157 -13.94 -24.14 26.80
CA LEU A 157 -14.57 -23.01 27.45
C LEU A 157 -15.04 -23.37 28.85
N ASP A 158 -14.74 -22.50 29.81
CA ASP A 158 -15.31 -22.58 31.15
C ASP A 158 -16.71 -21.94 31.17
N HIS A 159 -17.74 -22.78 31.27
CA HIS A 159 -19.15 -22.39 31.26
C HIS A 159 -19.64 -21.74 32.54
N SER A 160 -18.80 -21.65 33.58
CA SER A 160 -19.08 -20.83 34.75
C SER A 160 -18.81 -19.34 34.50
N ILE A 161 -18.06 -19.01 33.42
CA ILE A 161 -17.66 -17.64 33.08
C ILE A 161 -18.64 -17.07 32.03
N PRO A 162 -19.41 -16.00 32.34
CA PRO A 162 -20.36 -15.41 31.40
C PRO A 162 -19.76 -15.00 30.06
N TYR A 163 -18.50 -14.54 30.05
CA TYR A 163 -17.76 -14.19 28.84
C TYR A 163 -17.57 -15.40 27.91
N HIS A 164 -17.25 -16.58 28.46
CA HIS A 164 -17.09 -17.81 27.67
C HIS A 164 -18.41 -18.32 27.13
N CYS A 165 -19.48 -18.25 27.92
CA CYS A 165 -20.84 -18.56 27.44
C CYS A 165 -21.26 -17.64 26.29
N ALA A 166 -20.92 -16.35 26.35
CA ALA A 166 -21.18 -15.41 25.27
C ALA A 166 -20.40 -15.75 23.99
N ILE A 167 -19.13 -16.18 24.11
CA ILE A 167 -18.34 -16.67 22.96
C ILE A 167 -19.02 -17.89 22.33
N TRP A 168 -19.46 -18.85 23.14
CA TRP A 168 -20.14 -20.05 22.63
C TRP A 168 -21.47 -19.74 21.95
N ALA A 169 -22.24 -18.79 22.48
CA ALA A 169 -23.54 -18.41 21.91
C ALA A 169 -23.44 -17.79 20.51
N VAL A 170 -22.28 -17.25 20.12
CA VAL A 170 -22.04 -16.62 18.79
C VAL A 170 -21.08 -17.41 17.90
N ALA A 171 -20.65 -18.60 18.35
CA ALA A 171 -19.77 -19.49 17.61
C ALA A 171 -20.56 -20.39 16.65
#